data_AF-A0AAJ1L0A6-F1
#
_entry.id   AF-A0AAJ1L0A6-F1
#
_cell.length_a   1.000
_cell.length_b   1.000
_cell.length_c   1.000
_cell.angle_alpha   90.00
_cell.angle_beta   90.00
_cell.angle_gamma   90.00
#
_symmetry.space_group_name_H-M   'P 1'
#
loop_
_entity.id
_entity.type
_entity.pdbx_description
1 polymer ?
#
loop_
_entity_poly.entity_id
_entity_poly.type
_entity_poly.pdbx_seq_one_letter_code
_entity_poly.pdbx_strand_id
1 'polypeptide(L)' 'MSKWNIASFSKEEQDKVAVDKVAAAVAWQERMNKPVVPELVEREQPEHLREYFHERLRVHRL' A
#
# COMPACT_ATOMS: atom_id res chain seq x y z
N MET A 1 -8.65 -12.48 -21.76
CA MET A 1 -7.52 -12.01 -20.94
C MET A 1 -7.52 -12.76 -19.62
N SER A 2 -6.35 -13.00 -19.00
CA SER A 2 -6.30 -13.72 -17.72
C SER A 2 -6.95 -12.87 -16.62
N LYS A 3 -7.67 -13.53 -15.71
CA LYS A 3 -8.32 -12.90 -14.55
C LYS A 3 -7.34 -12.14 -13.62
N TRP A 4 -6.04 -12.42 -13.76
CA TRP A 4 -4.97 -11.92 -12.91
C TRP A 4 -4.22 -10.72 -13.48
N ASN A 5 -4.56 -10.28 -14.70
CA ASN A 5 -3.89 -9.14 -15.30
C ASN A 5 -4.34 -7.84 -14.62
N ILE A 6 -3.53 -7.32 -13.70
CA ILE A 6 -3.82 -6.08 -12.96
C ILE A 6 -4.00 -4.88 -13.93
N ALA A 7 -3.27 -4.87 -15.05
CA ALA A 7 -3.40 -3.80 -16.04
C ALA A 7 -4.77 -3.79 -16.75
N SER A 8 -5.55 -4.86 -16.62
CA SER A 8 -6.93 -4.92 -17.15
C SER A 8 -7.98 -4.41 -16.16
N PHE A 9 -7.61 -4.09 -14.91
CA PHE A 9 -8.52 -3.58 -13.91
C PHE A 9 -8.81 -2.09 -14.11
N SER A 10 -9.83 -1.58 -13.41
CA SER A 10 -10.09 -0.13 -13.38
C SER A 10 -8.90 0.62 -12.77
N LYS A 11 -8.77 1.91 -13.10
CA LYS A 11 -7.67 2.73 -12.58
C LYS A 11 -7.68 2.81 -11.05
N GLU A 12 -8.87 2.88 -10.44
CA GLU A 12 -9.04 2.89 -8.99
C GLU A 12 -8.55 1.59 -8.33
N GLU A 13 -8.86 0.44 -8.92
CA GLU A 13 -8.37 -0.86 -8.41
C GLU A 13 -6.84 -0.98 -8.56
N GLN A 14 -6.29 -0.50 -9.68
CA GLN A 14 -4.83 -0.46 -9.87
C GLN A 14 -4.16 0.42 -8.81
N ASP A 15 -4.75 1.59 -8.51
CA ASP A 15 -4.21 2.51 -7.52
C ASP A 15 -4.31 1.93 -6.10
N LYS A 16 -5.39 1.21 -5.76
CA LYS A 16 -5.49 0.44 -4.50
C LYS A 16 -4.40 -0.64 -4.40
N VAL A 17 -4.13 -1.39 -5.47
CA VAL A 17 -3.04 -2.39 -5.46
C VAL A 17 -1.68 -1.72 -5.26
N ALA A 18 -1.45 -0.55 -5.87
CA ALA A 18 -0.22 0.20 -5.67
C ALA A 18 -0.05 0.64 -4.20
N VAL A 19 -1.11 1.18 -3.58
CA VAL A 19 -1.09 1.60 -2.17
C VAL A 19 -0.91 0.41 -1.23
N ASP A 20 -1.56 -0.73 -1.48
CA ASP A 20 -1.36 -1.96 -0.69
C ASP A 20 0.10 -2.44 -0.74
N LYS A 21 0.73 -2.35 -1.91
CA LYS A 21 2.15 -2.69 -2.07
C LYS A 21 3.05 -1.78 -1.24
N VAL A 22 2.74 -0.49 -1.16
CA VAL A 22 3.48 0.46 -0.33
C VAL A 22 3.29 0.15 1.16
N ALA A 23 2.07 -0.14 1.60
CA ALA A 23 1.79 -0.56 2.97
C ALA A 23 2.56 -1.83 3.37
N ALA A 24 2.59 -2.83 2.48
CA ALA A 24 3.37 -4.05 2.67
C ALA A 24 4.88 -3.77 2.78
N ALA A 25 5.40 -2.83 1.97
CA ALA A 25 6.81 -2.45 2.01
C ALA A 25 7.19 -1.79 3.33
N VAL A 26 6.35 -0.91 3.87
CA VAL A 26 6.58 -0.28 5.19
C VAL A 26 6.61 -1.34 6.29
N ALA A 27 5.61 -2.21 6.37
CA ALA A 27 5.58 -3.28 7.36
C ALA A 27 6.79 -4.23 7.26
N TRP A 28 7.23 -4.52 6.04
CA TRP A 28 8.45 -5.31 5.82
C TRP A 28 9.71 -4.58 6.29
N GLN A 29 9.84 -3.27 6.01
CA GLN A 29 10.97 -2.46 6.48
C GLN A 29 11.06 -2.43 8.00
N GLU A 30 9.92 -2.27 8.69
CA GLU A 30 9.82 -2.35 10.15
C GLU A 30 10.32 -3.70 10.69
N ARG A 31 9.85 -4.81 10.10
CA ARG A 31 10.27 -6.17 10.47
C ARG A 31 11.76 -6.43 10.26
N MET A 32 12.37 -5.74 9.29
CA MET A 32 13.78 -5.89 8.94
C MET A 32 14.69 -4.90 9.67
N ASN A 33 14.18 -4.16 10.67
CA ASN A 33 14.92 -3.11 11.38
C ASN A 33 15.51 -2.04 10.43
N LYS A 34 14.87 -1.80 9.28
CA LYS A 34 15.25 -0.72 8.36
C LYS A 34 14.58 0.59 8.80
N PRO A 35 15.25 1.73 8.65
CA PRO A 35 14.64 3.02 8.97
C PRO A 35 13.48 3.30 8.01
N VAL A 36 12.28 3.50 8.56
CA VAL A 36 11.08 3.91 7.83
C VAL A 36 10.23 4.81 8.73
N VAL A 37 9.59 5.83 8.14
CA VAL A 37 8.67 6.74 8.83
C VAL A 37 7.29 6.62 8.17
N PRO A 38 6.37 5.81 8.72
CA PRO A 38 5.08 5.52 8.12
C PRO A 38 4.24 6.76 7.80
N GLU A 39 4.32 7.80 8.65
CA GLU A 39 3.57 9.05 8.50
C GLU A 39 4.03 9.88 7.29
N LEU A 40 5.30 9.79 6.91
CA LEU A 40 5.80 10.42 5.69
C LEU A 40 5.29 9.68 4.46
N VAL A 41 5.31 8.35 4.50
CA VAL A 41 4.83 7.50 3.40
C VAL A 41 3.33 7.68 3.17
N GLU A 42 2.55 7.82 4.22
CA GLU A 42 1.12 8.12 4.14
C GLU A 42 0.86 9.47 3.44
N ARG A 43 1.64 10.51 3.76
CA ARG A 43 1.51 11.83 3.14
C ARG A 43 1.81 11.83 1.66
N GLU A 44 2.71 10.94 1.21
CA GLU A 44 3.00 10.70 -0.20
C GLU A 44 1.85 10.00 -0.95
N GLN A 45 0.97 9.28 -0.24
CA GLN A 45 -0.18 8.63 -0.87
C GLN A 45 -1.26 9.65 -1.26
N PRO A 46 -2.04 9.39 -2.32
CA PRO A 46 -3.20 10.20 -2.68
C PRO A 46 -4.17 10.32 -1.50
N GLU A 47 -4.71 11.51 -1.26
CA GLU A 47 -5.54 11.81 -0.08
C GLU A 47 -6.71 10.84 0.10
N HIS A 48 -7.40 10.50 -0.99
CA HIS A 48 -8.54 9.58 -1.01
C HIS A 48 -8.16 8.11 -0.75
N LEU A 49 -6.87 7.77 -0.71
CA LEU A 49 -6.35 6.41 -0.44
C LEU A 49 -5.55 6.32 0.86
N ARG A 50 -5.38 7.43 1.61
CA ARG A 50 -4.65 7.41 2.89
C ARG A 50 -5.31 6.51 3.93
N GLU A 51 -6.64 6.55 4.02
CA GLU A 51 -7.41 5.66 4.90
C GLU A 51 -7.19 4.19 4.53
N TYR A 52 -7.22 3.88 3.22
CA TYR A 52 -6.94 2.54 2.71
C TYR A 52 -5.50 2.10 3.02
N PHE A 53 -4.51 2.98 2.85
CA PHE A 53 -3.12 2.71 3.24
C PHE A 53 -3.02 2.32 4.72
N HIS A 54 -3.66 3.08 5.61
CA HIS A 54 -3.66 2.82 7.04
C HIS A 54 -4.27 1.47 7.40
N GLU A 55 -5.41 1.13 6.80
CA GLU A 55 -6.05 -0.17 6.98
C GLU A 55 -5.13 -1.32 6.56
N ARG A 56 -4.53 -1.21 5.37
CA ARG A 56 -3.62 -2.23 4.83
C ARG A 56 -2.34 -2.34 5.63
N LEU A 57 -1.78 -1.23 6.10
CA LEU A 57 -0.60 -1.22 6.96
C LEU A 57 -0.86 -1.97 8.27
N ARG A 58 -2.05 -1.79 8.86
CA ARG A 58 -2.46 -2.55 10.05
C ARG A 58 -2.52 -4.05 9.76
N VAL A 59 -3.10 -4.45 8.63
CA VAL A 59 -3.17 -5.87 8.22
C VAL A 59 -1.77 -6.47 8.07
N HIS A 60 -0.84 -5.76 7.44
CA HIS A 60 0.51 -6.27 7.19
C HIS A 60 1.41 -6.29 8.44
N ARG A 61 1.09 -5.53 9.48
CA ARG A 61 1.82 -5.52 10.76
C ARG A 61 1.42 -6.70 11.67
N LEU A 62 0.18 -7.17 11.56
CA LEU A 62 -0.27 -8.42 12.20
C LEU A 62 0.58 -9.60 11.68
#